data_AF-A0A523K7C7-F1
#
_entry.id   AF-A0A523K7C7-F1
#
_cell.length_a   1.000
_cell.length_b   1.000
_cell.length_c   1.000
_cell.angle_alpha   90.00
_cell.angle_beta   90.00
_cell.angle_gamma   90.00
#
_symmetry.space_group_name_H-M   'P 1'
#
loop_
_entity.id
_entity.type
_entity.pdbx_description
1 polymer ?
#
loop_
_entity_poly.entity_id
_entity_poly.type
_entity_poly.pdbx_seq_one_letter_code
_entity_poly.pdbx_strand_id
1 'polypeptide(L)'
;VGYGAFDPGEVFAGEGAAAPDVAAGSSLARVFADLDTNDNATDFRPSASPTPGSGPLSSIPEPASGGLLALGLAGLAFLGRRKTA
;
A
#
# COMPACT_ATOMS: atom_id res chain seq x y z
N VAL A 1 10.65 4.81 -1.80
CA VAL A 1 10.78 6.27 -1.88
C VAL A 1 11.91 6.70 -0.96
N GLY A 2 12.87 7.49 -1.45
CA GLY A 2 13.80 8.21 -0.58
C GLY A 2 13.35 9.66 -0.45
N TYR A 3 13.50 10.26 0.74
CA TYR A 3 13.07 11.63 1.04
C TYR A 3 14.10 12.37 1.89
N GLY A 4 14.03 13.70 1.86
CA GLY A 4 14.93 14.58 2.61
C GLY A 4 16.25 14.84 1.91
N ALA A 5 17.22 15.34 2.68
CA ALA A 5 18.58 15.57 2.22
C ALA A 5 19.49 14.44 2.71
N PHE A 6 20.49 14.09 1.91
CA PHE A 6 21.46 13.05 2.21
C PHE A 6 22.84 13.68 2.30
N ASP A 7 23.50 13.50 3.43
CA ASP A 7 24.84 14.02 3.71
C ASP A 7 25.93 13.17 3.02
N PRO A 8 27.16 13.70 2.91
CA PRO A 8 28.29 12.93 2.39
C PRO A 8 28.51 11.63 3.17
N GLY A 9 28.43 10.49 2.47
CA GLY A 9 28.58 9.15 3.05
C GLY A 9 27.25 8.46 3.36
N GLU A 10 26.12 9.18 3.28
CA GLU A 10 24.80 8.56 3.32
C GLU A 10 24.44 7.98 1.95
N VAL A 11 23.76 6.83 1.96
CA VAL A 11 23.37 6.13 0.74
C VAL A 11 21.91 6.43 0.44
N PHE A 12 21.66 7.17 -0.64
CA PHE A 12 20.33 7.31 -1.20
C PHE A 12 19.93 6.03 -1.95
N ALA A 13 19.02 5.25 -1.35
CA ALA A 13 18.47 4.03 -1.93
C ALA A 13 17.14 4.25 -2.69
N GLY A 14 16.79 5.51 -2.98
CA GLY A 14 15.61 5.87 -3.75
C GLY A 14 15.89 5.99 -5.26
N GLU A 15 14.83 6.13 -6.04
CA GLU A 15 14.90 6.43 -7.48
C GLU A 15 15.09 7.93 -7.75
N GLY A 16 15.94 8.28 -8.71
CA GLY A 16 16.16 9.67 -9.13
C GLY A 16 16.67 10.57 -8.00
N ALA A 17 15.99 11.69 -7.77
CA ALA A 17 16.26 12.59 -6.66
C ALA A 17 15.36 12.27 -5.45
N ALA A 18 15.77 12.73 -4.26
CA ALA A 18 14.98 12.56 -3.05
C ALA A 18 13.70 13.40 -3.09
N ALA A 19 12.59 12.82 -2.63
CA ALA A 19 11.37 13.57 -2.38
C ALA A 19 11.60 14.65 -1.29
N PRO A 20 10.84 15.75 -1.29
CA PRO A 20 10.94 16.77 -0.24
C PRO A 20 10.64 16.16 1.13
N ASP A 21 11.37 16.63 2.15
CA ASP A 21 11.04 16.31 3.53
C ASP A 21 9.71 16.94 3.92
N VAL A 22 8.90 16.22 4.70
CA VAL A 22 7.57 16.66 5.10
C VAL A 22 7.58 17.08 6.57
N ALA A 23 6.86 18.16 6.87
CA ALA A 23 6.71 18.60 8.26
C ALA A 23 6.08 17.50 9.13
N ALA A 24 6.48 17.43 10.39
CA ALA A 24 5.91 16.47 11.35
C ALA A 24 4.37 16.56 11.37
N GLY A 25 3.70 15.39 11.28
CA GLY A 25 2.24 15.30 11.20
C GLY A 25 1.66 15.44 9.79
N SER A 26 2.48 15.71 8.77
CA SER A 26 2.09 15.63 7.37
C SER A 26 2.50 14.28 6.77
N SER A 27 1.90 13.93 5.63
CA SER A 27 2.26 12.73 4.88
C SER A 27 2.91 13.11 3.55
N LEU A 28 3.74 12.22 3.01
CA LEU A 28 4.17 12.29 1.62
C LEU A 28 3.17 11.48 0.77
N ALA A 29 2.67 12.05 -0.32
CA ALA A 29 1.73 11.40 -1.22
C ALA A 29 2.23 11.44 -2.67
N ARG A 30 1.93 10.38 -3.44
CA ARG A 30 2.19 10.36 -4.87
C ARG A 30 1.24 11.36 -5.57
N VAL A 31 1.76 12.14 -6.52
CA VAL A 31 0.98 13.16 -7.25
C VAL A 31 -0.11 12.52 -8.11
N PHE A 32 0.22 11.43 -8.80
CA PHE A 32 -0.73 10.59 -9.54
C PHE A 32 -0.43 9.11 -9.28
N ALA A 33 -1.45 8.32 -8.97
CA ALA A 33 -1.27 6.95 -8.47
C ALA A 33 -0.57 6.01 -9.47
N ASP A 34 -0.74 6.27 -10.76
CA ASP A 34 -0.32 5.45 -11.89
C ASP A 34 0.84 6.05 -12.70
N LEU A 35 1.34 7.22 -12.28
CA LEU A 35 2.51 7.85 -12.89
C LEU A 35 3.76 7.61 -12.04
N ASP A 36 4.77 7.04 -12.68
CA ASP A 36 6.10 6.84 -12.15
C ASP A 36 7.11 7.39 -13.15
N THR A 37 7.75 8.50 -12.80
CA THR A 37 8.76 9.15 -13.65
C THR A 37 10.17 8.66 -13.33
N ASN A 38 10.29 7.66 -12.45
CA ASN A 38 11.56 7.14 -11.93
C ASN A 38 12.38 8.22 -11.20
N ASP A 39 11.68 9.19 -10.59
CA ASP A 39 12.23 10.29 -9.80
C ASP A 39 11.29 10.67 -8.64
N ASN A 40 11.72 10.42 -7.40
CA ASN A 40 10.86 10.68 -6.24
C ASN A 40 10.56 12.19 -6.05
N ALA A 41 11.45 13.09 -6.46
CA ALA A 41 11.23 14.54 -6.35
C ALA A 41 10.08 15.03 -7.24
N THR A 42 9.86 14.34 -8.35
CA THR A 42 8.80 14.63 -9.32
C THR A 42 7.49 13.93 -8.93
N ASP A 43 7.58 12.69 -8.45
CA ASP A 43 6.42 11.83 -8.22
C ASP A 43 5.71 12.07 -6.88
N PHE A 44 6.38 12.67 -5.90
CA PHE A 44 5.85 12.81 -4.54
C PHE A 44 5.78 14.26 -4.06
N ARG A 45 4.71 14.60 -3.34
CA ARG A 45 4.51 15.91 -2.71
C ARG A 45 3.97 15.79 -1.28
N PRO A 46 4.21 16.81 -0.44
CA PRO A 46 3.57 16.89 0.87
C PRO A 46 2.03 16.92 0.73
N SER A 47 1.36 16.13 1.55
CA SER A 47 -0.09 16.11 1.71
C SER A 47 -0.45 16.28 3.17
N ALA A 48 -1.38 17.20 3.44
CA ALA A 48 -1.93 17.42 4.78
C ALA A 48 -2.92 16.32 5.20
N SER A 49 -3.42 15.53 4.25
CA SER A 49 -4.32 14.41 4.50
C SER A 49 -3.62 13.10 4.11
N PRO A 50 -3.62 12.07 4.98
CA PRO A 50 -3.16 10.74 4.60
C PRO A 50 -3.95 10.27 3.37
N THR A 51 -3.24 9.87 2.32
CA THR A 51 -3.84 9.36 1.08
C THR A 51 -3.95 7.82 0.97
N PRO A 52 -3.31 6.98 1.81
CA PRO A 52 -3.63 5.55 1.81
C PRO A 52 -5.12 5.32 2.08
N GLY A 53 -5.83 4.71 1.12
CA GLY A 53 -7.25 4.39 1.23
C GLY A 53 -8.22 5.56 1.01
N SER A 54 -7.76 6.74 0.60
CA SER A 54 -8.64 7.90 0.34
C SER A 54 -9.12 8.02 -1.11
N GLY A 55 -8.57 7.22 -2.02
CA GLY A 55 -9.01 7.16 -3.42
C GLY A 55 -10.34 6.41 -3.57
N PRO A 56 -11.05 6.57 -4.71
CA PRO A 56 -12.20 5.72 -5.01
C PRO A 56 -11.76 4.26 -5.00
N LEU A 57 -12.55 3.42 -4.33
CA LEU A 57 -12.30 1.98 -4.32
C LEU A 57 -12.39 1.43 -5.75
N SER A 58 -11.53 0.46 -6.06
CA SER A 58 -11.60 -0.23 -7.35
C SER A 58 -13.00 -0.83 -7.55
N SER A 59 -13.52 -0.77 -8.77
CA SER A 59 -14.76 -1.46 -9.15
C SER A 59 -14.58 -2.99 -9.18
N ILE A 60 -13.34 -3.47 -9.06
CA ILE A 60 -13.05 -4.89 -8.88
C ILE A 60 -13.69 -5.34 -7.57
N PRO A 61 -14.64 -6.29 -7.63
CA PRO A 61 -15.23 -6.84 -6.42
C PRO A 61 -14.12 -7.41 -5.54
N GLU A 62 -14.15 -7.08 -4.25
CA GLU A 62 -13.25 -7.75 -3.33
C GLU A 62 -13.46 -9.26 -3.41
N PRO A 63 -12.41 -10.07 -3.22
CA PRO A 63 -12.56 -11.51 -3.11
C PRO A 63 -13.68 -11.81 -2.13
N ALA A 64 -14.56 -12.75 -2.47
CA ALA A 64 -15.68 -13.17 -1.63
C ALA A 64 -15.18 -13.94 -0.38
N SER A 65 -14.34 -13.28 0.43
CA SER A 65 -13.58 -13.85 1.53
C SER A 65 -14.49 -14.48 2.57
N GLY A 66 -15.67 -13.89 2.81
CA GLY A 66 -16.71 -14.50 3.63
C GLY A 66 -17.27 -15.80 3.06
N GLY A 67 -17.49 -15.86 1.73
CA GLY A 67 -17.92 -17.07 1.05
C GLY A 67 -16.84 -18.15 1.05
N LEU A 68 -15.58 -17.78 0.77
CA LEU A 68 -14.43 -18.68 0.81
C LEU A 68 -14.20 -19.23 2.23
N LEU A 69 -14.31 -18.39 3.25
CA LEU A 69 -14.23 -18.80 4.65
C LEU A 69 -15.37 -19.76 5.02
N ALA A 70 -16.61 -19.43 4.64
CA ALA A 70 -17.76 -20.29 4.91
C ALA A 70 -17.64 -21.66 4.23
N LEU A 71 -17.17 -21.70 2.98
CA LEU A 71 -16.90 -22.94 2.26
C LEU A 71 -15.77 -23.75 2.91
N GLY A 72 -14.70 -23.08 3.35
CA GLY A 72 -13.61 -23.72 4.10
C GLY A 72 -14.10 -24.35 5.41
N LEU A 73 -14.88 -23.62 6.20
CA LEU A 73 -15.48 -24.11 7.44
C LEU A 73 -16.47 -25.27 7.20
N ALA A 74 -17.28 -25.18 6.15
CA ALA A 74 -18.20 -26.26 5.77
C ALA A 74 -17.45 -27.53 5.35
N GLY A 75 -16.37 -27.40 4.58
CA GLY A 75 -15.50 -28.50 4.20
C GLY A 75 -14.85 -29.17 5.42
N LEU A 76 -14.31 -28.38 6.35
CA LEU A 76 -13.75 -28.87 7.62
C LEU A 76 -14.79 -29.63 8.45
N ALA A 77 -16.01 -29.09 8.58
CA ALA A 77 -17.09 -29.74 9.31
C ALA A 77 -17.52 -31.06 8.64
N PHE A 78 -17.56 -31.11 7.30
CA PHE A 78 -17.92 -32.30 6.56
C PHE A 78 -16.87 -33.42 6.66
N LEU A 79 -15.58 -33.07 6.56
CA LEU A 79 -14.48 -34.04 6.75
C LEU A 79 -14.38 -34.51 8.21
N GLY A 80 -14.62 -33.64 9.19
CA GLY A 80 -14.63 -33.98 10.60
C GLY A 80 -15.69 -35.02 10.96
N ARG A 81 -16.90 -34.88 10.40
CA ARG A 81 -18.02 -35.82 10.62
C ARG A 81 -17.81 -37.19 10.01
N ARG A 82 -17.00 -37.30 8.95
CA ARG A 82 -16.67 -38.59 8.30
C ARG A 82 -15.63 -39.41 9.07
N LYS A 83 -14.88 -38.82 10.00
CA LYS A 83 -13.91 -39.54 10.84
C LYS A 83 -14.52 -40.12 12.11
N THR A 84 -15.73 -39.70 12.48
CA THR A 84 -16.44 -40.13 13.71
C THR A 84 -17.59 -41.11 13.43
N ALA A 85 -17.76 -41.55 12.18
CA ALA A 85 -18.76 -42.52 11.75
C ALA A 85 -18.10 -43.85 11.38
#